data_AF-A0ABD2MUJ4-F1
#
_entry.id   AF-A0ABD2MUJ4-F1
#
_cell.length_a   1.000
_cell.length_b   1.000
_cell.length_c   1.000
_cell.angle_alpha   90.00
_cell.angle_beta   90.00
_cell.angle_gamma   90.00
#
_symmetry.space_group_name_H-M   'P 1'
#
loop_
_entity.id
_entity.type
_entity.pdbx_description
1 polymer ?
#
loop_
_entity_poly.entity_id
_entity_poly.type
_entity_poly.pdbx_seq_one_letter_code
_entity_poly.pdbx_strand_id
1 'polypeptide(L)' 'GKAVKFGVPQGSVLGPLLFILFINDMNITINGSHASATTFLFADDSTYSFRATKIEQLKRIEDE' A
#
# COMPACT_ATOMS: atom_id res chain seq x y z
N GLY A 1 28.02 -9.11 11.60
CA GLY A 1 26.56 -8.96 11.40
C GLY A 1 26.08 -10.04 10.45
N LYS A 2 24.84 -10.52 10.61
CA LYS A 2 24.23 -11.45 9.64
C LYS A 2 23.92 -10.70 8.33
N ALA A 3 24.14 -11.36 7.20
CA ALA A 3 23.72 -10.83 5.90
C ALA A 3 22.19 -10.77 5.83
N VAL A 4 21.65 -9.62 5.41
CA VAL A 4 20.22 -9.40 5.23
C VAL A 4 19.84 -9.86 3.82
N LYS A 5 19.02 -10.91 3.70
CA LYS A 5 18.55 -11.42 2.39
C LYS A 5 17.40 -10.60 1.80
N PHE A 6 16.59 -9.97 2.64
CA PHE A 6 15.42 -9.18 2.26
C PHE A 6 15.27 -7.97 3.18
N GLY A 7 14.78 -6.86 2.63
CA GLY A 7 14.61 -5.61 3.36
C GLY A 7 15.91 -4.83 3.54
N VAL A 8 15.92 -3.93 4.51
CA VAL A 8 17.05 -3.02 4.80
C VAL A 8 17.51 -3.18 6.25
N PRO A 9 18.80 -2.95 6.56
CA PRO A 9 19.27 -2.98 7.95
C PRO A 9 18.57 -1.93 8.83
N GLN A 10 18.17 -2.30 10.04
CA GLN A 10 17.63 -1.36 11.03
C GLN A 10 18.67 -0.29 11.39
N GLY A 11 18.24 0.97 11.47
CA GLY A 11 19.14 2.10 11.71
C GLY A 11 19.87 2.60 10.47
N SER A 12 19.58 2.02 9.29
CA SER A 12 20.06 2.57 8.02
C SER A 12 19.44 3.94 7.74
N VAL A 13 20.29 4.93 7.49
CA VAL A 13 19.87 6.29 7.10
C VAL A 13 19.01 6.27 5.83
N LEU A 14 19.26 5.34 4.91
CA LEU A 14 18.51 5.21 3.67
C LEU A 14 17.23 4.36 3.81
N GLY A 15 17.06 3.66 4.94
CA GLY A 15 15.92 2.77 5.16
C GLY A 15 14.56 3.46 4.94
N PRO A 16 14.30 4.61 5.59
CA PRO A 16 13.05 5.36 5.40
C PRO A 16 12.80 5.78 3.94
N LEU A 17 13.84 6.23 3.22
CA LEU A 17 13.71 6.64 1.82
C LEU A 17 13.38 5.44 0.91
N LEU A 18 14.10 4.33 1.09
CA LEU A 18 13.86 3.11 0.32
C LEU A 18 12.47 2.52 0.60
N PHE A 19 12.01 2.62 1.84
CA PHE A 19 10.66 2.24 2.22
C PHE A 19 9.61 3.06 1.46
N ILE A 20 9.74 4.40 1.45
CA ILE A 20 8.79 5.29 0.73
C ILE A 20 8.75 4.97 -0.77
N LEU A 21 9.91 4.77 -1.40
CA LEU A 21 9.98 4.41 -2.82
C LEU A 21 9.27 3.08 -3.09
N PHE A 22 9.44 2.09 -2.21
CA PHE A 22 8.80 0.78 -2.34
C PHE A 22 7.28 0.85 -2.21
N ILE A 23 6.74 1.57 -1.21
CA ILE A 23 5.29 1.63 -1.01
C ILE A 23 4.56 2.51 -2.03
N ASN A 24 5.26 3.43 -2.70
CA ASN A 24 4.63 4.36 -3.63
C ASN A 24 3.98 3.66 -4.84
N ASP A 25 4.56 2.53 -5.28
CA ASP A 25 4.01 1.72 -6.36
C ASP A 25 2.61 1.18 -6.05
N MET A 26 2.30 0.94 -4.77
CA MET A 26 0.98 0.49 -4.31
C MET A 26 -0.10 1.55 -4.59
N ASN A 27 0.20 2.80 -4.26
CA ASN A 27 -0.71 3.93 -4.50
C ASN A 27 -0.95 4.15 -6.00
N ILE A 28 0.13 4.11 -6.79
CA ILE A 28 0.06 4.28 -8.25
C ILE A 28 -0.75 3.15 -8.88
N THR A 29 -0.47 1.90 -8.50
CA THR A 29 -1.11 0.72 -9.08
C THR A 29 -2.60 0.72 -8.77
N ILE A 30 -2.99 0.92 -7.52
CA ILE A 30 -4.39 0.80 -7.09
C ILE A 30 -5.23 1.95 -7.64
N ASN A 31 -4.76 3.20 -7.53
CA ASN A 31 -5.51 4.34 -8.04
C ASN A 31 -5.55 4.35 -9.58
N GLY A 32 -4.55 3.78 -10.25
CA GLY A 32 -4.51 3.67 -11.72
C GLY A 32 -5.39 2.56 -12.29
N SER A 33 -5.61 1.47 -11.54
CA SER A 33 -6.38 0.30 -11.99
C SER A 33 -7.82 0.27 -11.47
N HIS A 34 -8.11 0.93 -10.35
CA HIS A 34 -9.42 0.94 -9.72
C HIS A 34 -9.89 2.37 -9.45
N ALA A 35 -10.64 2.95 -10.41
CA ALA A 35 -11.19 4.31 -10.26
C ALA A 35 -12.16 4.49 -9.07
N SER A 36 -12.70 3.39 -8.54
CA SER A 36 -13.54 3.37 -7.34
C SER A 36 -12.75 3.29 -6.04
N ALA A 37 -11.43 3.05 -6.10
CA ALA A 37 -10.56 2.91 -4.96
C ALA A 37 -9.72 4.17 -4.75
N THR A 38 -9.45 4.50 -3.50
CA THR A 38 -8.50 5.54 -3.12
C THR A 38 -7.62 5.01 -2.01
N THR A 39 -6.31 5.15 -2.19
CA THR A 39 -5.30 4.67 -1.24
C THR A 39 -4.71 5.83 -0.45
N PHE A 40 -4.65 5.68 0.87
CA PHE A 40 -3.97 6.60 1.78
C PHE A 40 -2.81 5.85 2.46
N LEU A 41 -1.59 6.36 2.31
CA LEU A 41 -0.39 5.75 2.86
C LEU A 41 0.25 6.67 3.90
N PHE A 42 0.62 6.10 5.04
CA PHE A 42 1.41 6.76 6.06
C PHE A 42 2.40 5.77 6.67
N ALA A 43 3.66 5.82 6.21
CA ALA A 43 4.66 4.82 6.56
C ALA A 43 4.11 3.39 6.31
N ASP A 44 4.13 2.51 7.31
CA ASP A 44 3.57 1.15 7.25
C ASP A 44 2.04 1.08 7.39
N ASP A 45 1.39 2.16 7.84
CA ASP A 45 -0.07 2.24 7.90
C ASP A 45 -0.67 2.58 6.52
N SER A 46 -1.59 1.73 6.05
CA SER A 46 -2.26 1.90 4.76
C SER A 46 -3.77 1.79 4.93
N THR A 47 -4.53 2.70 4.33
CA THR A 47 -5.99 2.67 4.31
C THR A 47 -6.50 2.69 2.87
N TYR A 48 -7.43 1.78 2.56
CA TYR A 48 -8.13 1.73 1.29
C TYR A 48 -9.58 2.15 1.46
N SER A 49 -10.02 3.09 0.65
CA SER A 49 -11.40 3.54 0.61
C SER A 49 -12.02 3.19 -0.73
N PHE A 50 -13.16 2.51 -0.72
CA PHE A 50 -13.88 2.12 -1.92
C PHE A 50 -15.23 2.84 -2.01
N ARG A 51 -15.60 3.21 -3.22
CA ARG A 51 -16.89 3.82 -3.54
C ARG A 51 -17.64 2.93 -4.52
N ALA A 52 -18.92 2.69 -4.26
CA ALA A 52 -19.78 1.97 -5.16
C ALA A 52 -21.18 2.58 -5.18
N THR A 53 -21.91 2.34 -6.27
CA THR A 53 -23.31 2.77 -6.42
C THR A 53 -24.30 1.67 -6.02
N LYS A 54 -23.84 0.41 -5.97
CA LYS A 54 -24.63 -0.75 -5.55
C LYS A 54 -23.97 -1.47 -4.38
N ILE A 55 -24.77 -1.87 -3.39
CA ILE A 55 -24.30 -2.58 -2.18
C ILE A 55 -23.60 -3.90 -2.54
N GLU A 56 -24.06 -4.62 -3.57
CA GLU A 56 -23.46 -5.88 -4.03
C GLU A 56 -21.97 -5.74 -4.38
N GLN A 57 -21.56 -4.57 -4.88
CA GLN A 57 -20.16 -4.31 -5.22
C GLN A 57 -19.30 -4.11 -3.97
N LEU A 58 -19.88 -3.59 -2.87
CA LEU A 58 -19.18 -3.44 -1.59
C LEU A 58 -19.05 -4.78 -0.87
N LYS A 59 -20.08 -5.63 -0.92
CA LYS A 59 -20.04 -6.97 -0.29
C LYS A 59 -18.89 -7.82 -0.82
N ARG A 60 -18.62 -7.73 -2.13
CA ARG A 60 -17.49 -8.42 -2.76
C ARG A 60 -16.13 -8.02 -2.18
N ILE A 61 -16.00 -6.81 -1.64
CA ILE A 61 -14.76 -6.30 -1.04
C ILE A 61 -14.63 -6.77 0.42
N GLU A 62 -15.72 -7.04 1.12
CA GLU A 62 -15.70 -7.58 2.49
C GLU A 62 -15.39 -9.09 2.54
N ASP A 63 -15.69 -9.82 1.46
CA ASP A 63 -15.49 -11.26 1.36
C ASP A 63 -14.06 -11.66 0.88
N GLU A 64 -13.21 -10.69 0.52
CA GLU A 64 -11.78 -10.85 0.17
C GLU A 64 -10.85 -10.50 1.34
#